data_AF-A0A7C3ZRX8-F1
#
_entry.id   AF-A0A7C3ZRX8-F1
#
_cell.length_a   1.000
_cell.length_b   1.000
_cell.length_c   1.000
_cell.angle_alpha   90.00
_cell.angle_beta   90.00
_cell.angle_gamma   90.00
#
_symmetry.space_group_name_H-M   'P 1'
#
loop_
_entity.id
_entity.type
_entity.pdbx_description
1 polymer ?
#
loop_
_entity_poly.entity_id
_entity_poly.type
_entity_poly.pdbx_seq_one_letter_code
_entity_poly.pdbx_strand_id
1 'polypeptide(L)'
;MKVYSAEMQAHLSGSKGFNPRILLLIQARDGAGDPVDVTIWTGSEDRDFVVDGVSRTFKPVMSALQIENLEFTPGLTARAHQVRMAGLPAFVESQLRNLDLYLAGVQAYWVYLDPVVAVSDPIRFLKGVVEDPSEILPANSTTTQIEFRVVTSAIDLTYAAERVWSNETQIRRAPDHYTGSETDITTTGIYTLASGLSKISIEMVGTGGTGANSSSQAPSGFDTIVILKDGGATINTWTAVGGIGGQGLAASNEGEISVMGQPGTGGVGSLLGGVFQGGFAGEYVKVIPIDVSGLTAPVLDITVGAPFYTGPYGGWDGLVRVGEYTAVAAPDKFFKHTAVAGGVRPEWKP
;
A
#
# COMPACT_ATOMS: atom_id res chain seq x y z
N MET A 1 -27.75 -3.22 3.01
CA MET A 1 -28.82 -4.11 3.54
C MET A 1 -28.15 -5.12 4.46
N LYS A 2 -28.63 -5.32 5.69
CA LYS A 2 -28.09 -6.37 6.58
C LYS A 2 -28.49 -7.74 6.01
N VAL A 3 -27.52 -8.59 5.71
CA VAL A 3 -27.76 -9.97 5.28
C VAL A 3 -27.76 -10.84 6.54
N TYR A 4 -28.92 -11.39 6.88
CA TYR A 4 -29.08 -12.31 8.01
C TYR A 4 -28.84 -13.75 7.55
N SER A 5 -28.27 -14.59 8.42
CA SER A 5 -28.14 -16.03 8.16
C SER A 5 -29.50 -16.71 8.05
N ALA A 6 -29.55 -17.92 7.48
CA ALA A 6 -30.79 -18.66 7.33
C ALA A 6 -31.48 -18.94 8.68
N GLU A 7 -30.68 -19.25 9.71
CA GLU A 7 -31.13 -19.49 11.08
C GLU A 7 -31.77 -18.23 11.67
N MET A 8 -31.13 -17.07 11.50
CA MET A 8 -31.66 -15.80 11.99
C MET A 8 -32.92 -15.38 11.22
N GLN A 9 -32.98 -15.61 9.90
CA GLN A 9 -34.19 -15.37 9.11
C GLN A 9 -35.35 -16.26 9.57
N ALA A 10 -35.09 -17.53 9.84
CA ALA A 10 -36.09 -18.46 10.38
C ALA A 10 -36.59 -17.99 11.76
N HIS A 11 -35.69 -17.56 12.64
CA HIS A 11 -36.04 -17.02 13.95
C HIS A 11 -36.91 -15.77 13.86
N LEU A 12 -36.55 -14.82 12.99
CA LEU A 12 -37.30 -13.60 12.74
C LEU A 12 -38.69 -13.89 12.15
N SER A 13 -38.79 -14.86 11.23
CA SER A 13 -40.09 -15.27 10.66
C SER A 13 -41.04 -15.84 11.70
N GLY A 14 -40.49 -16.47 12.75
CA GLY A 14 -41.23 -16.96 13.90
C GLY A 14 -41.70 -15.88 14.88
N SER A 15 -41.40 -14.60 14.62
CA SER A 15 -41.76 -13.45 15.49
C SER A 15 -41.31 -13.60 16.95
N LYS A 16 -40.23 -14.35 17.18
CA LYS A 16 -39.65 -14.53 18.52
C LYS A 16 -38.82 -13.30 18.89
N GLY A 17 -38.89 -12.91 20.16
CA GLY A 17 -37.97 -11.92 20.72
C GLY A 17 -36.52 -12.42 20.63
N PHE A 18 -35.58 -11.49 20.61
CA PHE A 18 -34.16 -11.80 20.74
C PHE A 18 -33.46 -10.66 21.48
N ASN A 19 -32.32 -10.97 22.09
CA ASN A 19 -31.51 -10.02 22.82
C ASN A 19 -30.16 -9.83 22.10
N PRO A 20 -29.93 -8.70 21.39
CA PRO A 20 -28.66 -8.44 20.75
C PRO A 20 -27.59 -8.12 21.79
N ARG A 21 -26.45 -8.79 21.69
CA ARG A 21 -25.24 -8.53 22.48
C ARG A 21 -24.06 -8.23 21.56
N ILE A 22 -23.13 -7.44 22.07
CA ILE A 22 -21.88 -7.11 21.40
C ILE A 22 -20.77 -8.02 21.93
N LEU A 23 -20.00 -8.60 21.01
CA LEU A 23 -18.69 -9.20 21.26
C LEU A 23 -17.63 -8.24 20.70
N LEU A 24 -16.52 -8.07 21.42
CA LEU A 24 -15.36 -7.30 20.98
C LEU A 24 -14.10 -8.16 21.12
N LEU A 25 -13.36 -8.28 20.02
CA LEU A 25 -12.07 -8.93 19.93
C LEU A 25 -11.02 -7.85 19.61
N ILE A 26 -10.00 -7.75 20.45
CA ILE A 26 -8.85 -6.87 20.26
C ILE A 26 -7.60 -7.75 20.16
N GLN A 27 -6.84 -7.59 19.10
CA GLN A 27 -5.60 -8.31 18.85
C GLN A 27 -4.45 -7.34 19.12
N ALA A 28 -4.03 -7.28 20.38
CA ALA A 28 -3.02 -6.36 20.87
C ALA A 28 -1.65 -7.04 20.92
N ARG A 29 -0.62 -6.34 21.41
CA ARG A 29 0.70 -6.90 21.64
C ARG A 29 1.07 -6.85 23.11
N ASP A 30 1.79 -7.84 23.61
CA ASP A 30 2.40 -7.77 24.93
C ASP A 30 3.72 -6.96 24.91
N GLY A 31 4.38 -6.87 26.07
CA GLY A 31 5.67 -6.18 26.19
C GLY A 31 6.82 -6.83 25.41
N ALA A 32 6.69 -8.08 24.96
CA ALA A 32 7.63 -8.75 24.07
C ALA A 32 7.29 -8.51 22.58
N GLY A 33 6.11 -7.96 22.29
CA GLY A 33 5.60 -7.73 20.95
C GLY A 33 4.76 -8.88 20.39
N ASP A 34 4.52 -9.92 21.18
CA ASP A 34 3.74 -11.09 20.76
C ASP A 34 2.24 -10.76 20.73
N PRO A 35 1.50 -11.28 19.73
CA PRO A 35 0.07 -11.00 19.61
C PRO A 35 -0.73 -11.66 20.73
N VAL A 36 -1.55 -10.87 21.42
CA VAL A 36 -2.44 -11.31 22.49
C VAL A 36 -3.88 -10.92 22.17
N ASP A 37 -4.77 -11.91 22.15
CA ASP A 37 -6.19 -11.68 21.95
C ASP A 37 -6.88 -11.32 23.28
N VAL A 38 -7.58 -10.18 23.29
CA VAL A 38 -8.49 -9.75 24.36
C VAL A 38 -9.92 -9.90 23.85
N THR A 39 -10.70 -10.75 24.52
CA THR A 39 -12.07 -11.09 24.14
C THR A 39 -13.05 -10.67 25.23
N ILE A 40 -13.90 -9.69 24.93
CA ILE A 40 -14.90 -9.19 25.89
C ILE A 40 -16.29 -9.12 25.27
N TRP A 41 -17.33 -9.27 26.08
CA TRP A 41 -18.70 -9.18 25.59
C TRP A 41 -19.70 -8.67 26.61
N THR A 42 -20.82 -8.15 26.12
CA THR A 42 -21.90 -7.54 26.93
C THR A 42 -22.80 -8.55 27.68
N GLY A 43 -22.40 -9.82 27.75
CA GLY A 43 -23.08 -10.86 28.51
C GLY A 43 -22.75 -10.84 30.00
N SER A 44 -23.31 -11.82 30.72
CA SER A 44 -23.17 -11.97 32.19
C SER A 44 -22.16 -13.03 32.63
N GLU A 45 -21.81 -13.96 31.75
CA GLU A 45 -20.93 -15.10 32.05
C GLU A 45 -19.84 -15.24 31.00
N ASP A 46 -18.78 -15.98 31.30
CA ASP A 46 -17.83 -16.41 30.29
C ASP A 46 -18.55 -17.30 29.27
N ARG A 47 -18.33 -17.06 27.98
CA ARG A 47 -18.95 -17.88 26.95
C ARG A 47 -18.08 -18.03 25.72
N ASP A 48 -18.10 -19.24 25.17
CA ASP A 48 -17.43 -19.55 23.92
C ASP A 48 -18.31 -19.14 22.73
N PHE A 49 -17.69 -18.43 21.80
CA PHE A 49 -18.26 -18.10 20.50
C PHE A 49 -17.28 -18.48 19.40
N VAL A 50 -17.79 -18.98 18.28
CA VAL A 50 -16.97 -19.24 17.09
C VAL A 50 -16.93 -17.97 16.27
N VAL A 51 -15.74 -17.34 16.17
CA VAL A 51 -15.51 -16.15 15.35
C VAL A 51 -14.40 -16.43 14.35
N ASP A 52 -14.66 -16.12 13.07
CA ASP A 52 -13.77 -16.46 11.95
C ASP A 52 -13.33 -17.95 11.94
N GLY A 53 -14.19 -18.85 12.44
CA GLY A 53 -13.95 -20.30 12.50
C GLY A 53 -13.09 -20.78 13.68
N VAL A 54 -12.74 -19.89 14.62
CA VAL A 54 -11.99 -20.22 15.83
C VAL A 54 -12.89 -20.04 17.05
N SER A 55 -12.97 -21.07 17.90
CA SER A 55 -13.68 -20.97 19.18
C SER A 55 -12.87 -20.12 20.15
N ARG A 56 -13.52 -19.08 20.71
CA ARG A 56 -12.90 -18.16 21.66
C ARG A 56 -13.82 -17.91 22.84
N THR A 57 -13.26 -17.93 24.04
CA THR A 57 -13.98 -17.56 25.26
C THR A 57 -14.02 -16.04 25.40
N PHE A 58 -15.21 -15.45 25.40
CA PHE A 58 -15.41 -14.03 25.64
C PHE A 58 -15.76 -13.79 27.11
N LYS A 59 -15.09 -12.79 27.70
CA LYS A 59 -15.22 -12.41 29.10
C LYS A 59 -16.31 -11.35 29.31
N PRO A 60 -17.20 -11.49 30.30
CA PRO A 60 -18.34 -10.60 30.46
C PRO A 60 -17.91 -9.22 30.96
N VAL A 61 -18.44 -8.18 30.33
CA VAL A 61 -18.31 -6.78 30.74
C VAL A 61 -19.68 -6.09 30.87
N MET A 62 -20.78 -6.84 30.74
CA MET A 62 -22.15 -6.34 30.92
C MET A 62 -22.41 -5.04 30.15
N SER A 63 -22.79 -3.95 30.84
CA SER A 63 -23.06 -2.63 30.26
C SER A 63 -21.82 -1.72 30.18
N ALA A 64 -20.64 -2.22 30.56
CA ALA A 64 -19.42 -1.41 30.56
C ALA A 64 -18.97 -1.06 29.14
N LEU A 65 -19.27 -1.89 28.15
CA LEU A 65 -18.88 -1.68 26.75
C LEU A 65 -19.92 -0.85 25.98
N GLN A 66 -19.46 0.28 25.46
CA GLN A 66 -20.22 1.15 24.56
C GLN A 66 -19.44 1.36 23.27
N ILE A 67 -20.12 1.17 22.14
CA ILE A 67 -19.59 1.51 20.81
C ILE A 67 -20.49 2.60 20.26
N GLU A 68 -19.90 3.69 19.81
CA GLU A 68 -20.62 4.79 19.17
C GLU A 68 -21.49 4.30 18.01
N ASN A 69 -22.58 5.02 17.72
CA ASN A 69 -23.48 4.65 16.64
C ASN A 69 -22.74 4.59 15.30
N LEU A 70 -22.87 3.46 14.61
CA LEU A 70 -22.17 3.22 13.36
C LEU A 70 -22.95 3.79 12.18
N GLU A 71 -22.42 4.85 11.60
CA GLU A 71 -22.94 5.41 10.35
C GLU A 71 -22.28 4.74 9.15
N PHE A 72 -23.06 3.96 8.40
CA PHE A 72 -22.62 3.35 7.16
C PHE A 72 -22.82 4.35 6.01
N THR A 73 -21.72 4.84 5.46
CA THR A 73 -21.73 5.67 4.24
C THR A 73 -20.89 4.99 3.17
N PRO A 74 -21.39 4.85 1.93
CA PRO A 74 -20.57 4.36 0.82
C PRO A 74 -19.41 5.32 0.51
N GLY A 75 -18.19 4.80 0.40
CA GLY A 75 -16.99 5.59 0.05
C GLY A 75 -15.69 5.00 0.60
N LEU A 76 -14.56 5.63 0.24
CA LEU A 76 -13.20 5.28 0.72
C LEU A 76 -12.75 6.10 1.93
N THR A 77 -13.62 6.94 2.49
CA THR A 77 -13.28 7.76 3.65
C THR A 77 -13.12 6.88 4.87
N ALA A 78 -11.91 6.83 5.43
CA ALA A 78 -11.65 6.19 6.71
C ALA A 78 -12.53 6.86 7.80
N ARG A 79 -13.25 6.03 8.56
CA ARG A 79 -14.09 6.50 9.66
C ARG A 79 -13.52 6.02 10.97
N ALA A 80 -13.54 6.93 11.93
CA ALA A 80 -13.20 6.70 13.30
C ALA A 80 -14.47 6.44 14.10
N HIS A 81 -14.50 5.37 14.88
CA HIS A 81 -15.57 5.03 15.80
C HIS A 81 -15.01 4.98 17.21
N GLN A 82 -15.69 5.63 18.15
CA GLN A 82 -15.28 5.61 19.53
C GLN A 82 -15.77 4.34 20.24
N VAL A 83 -14.85 3.65 20.90
CA VAL A 83 -15.17 2.55 21.82
C VAL A 83 -14.86 3.03 23.22
N ARG A 84 -15.86 3.00 24.09
CA ARG A 84 -15.74 3.40 25.50
C ARG A 84 -16.04 2.22 26.40
N MET A 85 -15.19 2.05 27.40
CA MET A 85 -15.35 1.03 28.43
C MET A 85 -15.23 1.66 29.81
N ALA A 86 -16.27 1.55 30.63
CA ALA A 86 -16.29 2.10 31.98
C ALA A 86 -16.80 1.06 32.98
N GLY A 87 -16.14 0.93 34.13
CA GLY A 87 -16.51 -0.08 35.14
C GLY A 87 -16.14 -1.50 34.73
N LEU A 88 -14.97 -1.66 34.09
CA LEU A 88 -14.46 -2.96 33.71
C LEU A 88 -14.14 -3.82 34.95
N PRO A 89 -14.35 -5.15 34.89
CA PRO A 89 -13.80 -6.05 35.89
C PRO A 89 -12.27 -5.92 35.96
N ALA A 90 -11.70 -6.01 37.16
CA ALA A 90 -10.27 -5.81 37.40
C ALA A 90 -9.34 -6.67 36.51
N PHE A 91 -9.79 -7.87 36.12
CA PHE A 91 -9.02 -8.75 35.24
C PHE A 91 -8.97 -8.26 33.78
N VAL A 92 -10.05 -7.65 33.27
CA VAL A 92 -10.07 -7.06 31.91
C VAL A 92 -9.25 -5.78 31.91
N GLU A 93 -9.41 -4.97 32.96
CA GLU A 93 -8.69 -3.71 33.11
C GLU A 93 -7.17 -3.96 33.19
N SER A 94 -6.72 -4.90 34.03
CA SER A 94 -5.29 -5.22 34.14
C SER A 94 -4.73 -5.80 32.85
N GLN A 95 -5.52 -6.60 32.11
CA GLN A 95 -5.10 -7.11 30.81
C GLN A 95 -4.91 -5.98 29.80
N LEU A 96 -5.91 -5.09 29.63
CA LEU A 96 -5.83 -3.99 28.67
C LEU A 96 -4.70 -3.00 28.99
N ARG A 97 -4.41 -2.74 30.26
CA ARG A 97 -3.35 -1.81 30.70
C ARG A 97 -1.93 -2.33 30.45
N ASN A 98 -1.75 -3.65 30.43
CA ASN A 98 -0.44 -4.28 30.25
C ASN A 98 -0.13 -4.58 28.77
N LEU A 99 -1.04 -4.23 27.85
CA LEU A 99 -0.91 -4.49 26.43
C LEU A 99 -0.66 -3.19 25.66
N ASP A 100 0.13 -3.30 24.59
CA ASP A 100 0.22 -2.27 23.58
C ASP A 100 -1.01 -2.35 22.66
N LEU A 101 -1.88 -1.36 22.81
CA LEU A 101 -3.09 -1.21 22.02
C LEU A 101 -2.85 -0.41 20.73
N TYR A 102 -1.70 0.23 20.55
CA TYR A 102 -1.47 1.06 19.37
C TYR A 102 -1.45 0.22 18.10
N LEU A 103 -2.30 0.58 17.13
CA LEU A 103 -2.54 -0.18 15.89
C LEU A 103 -3.00 -1.63 16.11
N ALA A 104 -3.52 -1.95 17.30
CA ALA A 104 -4.10 -3.26 17.58
C ALA A 104 -5.31 -3.51 16.68
N GLY A 105 -5.43 -4.73 16.14
CA GLY A 105 -6.57 -5.10 15.30
C GLY A 105 -7.84 -5.23 16.13
N VAL A 106 -8.93 -4.60 15.70
CA VAL A 106 -10.21 -4.62 16.42
C VAL A 106 -11.30 -5.20 15.53
N GLN A 107 -12.11 -6.07 16.12
CA GLN A 107 -13.29 -6.65 15.48
C GLN A 107 -14.45 -6.64 16.46
N ALA A 108 -15.63 -6.16 16.04
CA ALA A 108 -16.85 -6.23 16.83
C ALA A 108 -17.95 -6.99 16.11
N TYR A 109 -18.71 -7.76 16.88
CA TYR A 109 -19.70 -8.70 16.40
C TYR A 109 -21.03 -8.54 17.13
N TRP A 110 -22.13 -8.69 16.39
CA TRP A 110 -23.45 -8.88 16.97
C TRP A 110 -23.68 -10.36 17.19
N VAL A 111 -24.10 -10.74 18.38
CA VAL A 111 -24.69 -12.05 18.64
C VAL A 111 -26.13 -11.87 19.10
N TYR A 112 -27.05 -12.61 18.50
CA TYR A 112 -28.46 -12.59 18.85
C TYR A 112 -28.78 -13.79 19.72
N LEU A 113 -29.32 -13.56 20.91
CA LEU A 113 -29.67 -14.60 21.87
C LEU A 113 -31.18 -14.80 21.96
N ASP A 114 -31.62 -16.05 22.08
CA ASP A 114 -32.98 -16.46 22.46
C ASP A 114 -32.95 -17.44 23.64
N PRO A 115 -33.52 -17.05 24.79
CA PRO A 115 -33.15 -15.84 25.53
C PRO A 115 -31.68 -15.86 25.99
N VAL A 116 -31.08 -17.04 26.01
CA VAL A 116 -29.69 -17.30 26.42
C VAL A 116 -28.92 -18.13 25.41
N VAL A 117 -29.54 -18.72 24.38
CA VAL A 117 -28.83 -19.51 23.36
C VAL A 117 -28.58 -18.64 22.14
N ALA A 118 -27.40 -18.73 21.53
CA ALA A 118 -27.13 -18.03 20.28
C ALA A 118 -28.02 -18.56 19.16
N VAL A 119 -28.75 -17.67 18.49
CA VAL A 119 -29.66 -17.98 17.38
C VAL A 119 -28.88 -18.24 16.09
N SER A 120 -27.74 -17.56 15.93
CA SER A 120 -26.86 -17.64 14.78
C SER A 120 -25.41 -17.42 15.19
N ASP A 121 -24.49 -17.69 14.27
CA ASP A 121 -23.10 -17.27 14.40
C ASP A 121 -22.99 -15.74 14.57
N PRO A 122 -21.96 -15.26 15.29
CA PRO A 122 -21.73 -13.83 15.45
C PRO A 122 -21.52 -13.12 14.11
N ILE A 123 -22.22 -11.99 13.91
CA ILE A 123 -22.16 -11.20 12.68
C ILE A 123 -21.21 -10.02 12.90
N ARG A 124 -20.09 -10.00 12.17
CA ARG A 124 -19.13 -8.89 12.23
C ARG A 124 -19.75 -7.61 11.68
N PHE A 125 -19.67 -6.53 12.44
CA PHE A 125 -20.17 -5.22 12.04
C PHE A 125 -19.11 -4.12 12.06
N LEU A 126 -18.00 -4.34 12.78
CA LEU A 126 -16.85 -3.43 12.84
C LEU A 126 -15.58 -4.24 12.62
N LYS A 127 -14.69 -3.72 11.78
CA LYS A 127 -13.30 -4.19 11.63
C LYS A 127 -12.41 -2.99 11.40
N GLY A 128 -11.32 -2.89 12.15
CA GLY A 128 -10.42 -1.75 12.09
C GLY A 128 -9.17 -1.94 12.91
N VAL A 129 -8.47 -0.83 13.14
CA VAL A 129 -7.29 -0.74 13.99
C VAL A 129 -7.47 0.37 15.01
N VAL A 130 -6.82 0.27 16.17
CA VAL A 130 -6.79 1.34 17.17
C VAL A 130 -5.81 2.43 16.71
N GLU A 131 -6.26 3.68 16.61
CA GLU A 131 -5.41 4.82 16.22
C GLU A 131 -4.83 5.55 17.44
N ASP A 132 -5.66 5.79 18.45
CA ASP A 132 -5.30 6.57 19.64
C ASP A 132 -5.90 5.91 20.88
N PRO A 133 -5.15 5.04 21.59
CA PRO A 133 -5.58 4.50 22.86
C PRO A 133 -5.42 5.58 23.93
N SER A 134 -6.53 6.19 24.33
CA SER A 134 -6.57 7.18 25.39
C SER A 134 -7.10 6.56 26.69
N GLU A 135 -6.24 6.47 27.70
CA GLU A 135 -6.75 6.22 29.05
C GLU A 135 -7.24 7.55 29.64
N ILE A 136 -8.55 7.64 29.90
CA ILE A 136 -9.13 8.81 30.54
C ILE A 136 -9.42 8.44 31.98
N LEU A 137 -8.69 9.04 32.92
CA LEU A 137 -9.10 9.09 34.32
C LEU A 137 -10.01 10.31 34.49
N PRO A 138 -11.33 10.14 34.66
CA PRO A 138 -12.20 11.28 34.92
C PRO A 138 -11.74 11.95 36.21
N ALA A 139 -11.56 13.28 36.19
CA ALA A 139 -10.91 14.06 37.26
C ALA A 139 -11.47 13.84 38.67
N ASN A 140 -12.65 13.23 38.83
CA ASN A 140 -13.32 12.97 40.10
C ASN A 140 -13.97 11.57 40.21
N SER A 141 -13.57 10.57 39.40
CA SER A 141 -14.16 9.22 39.50
C SER A 141 -13.15 8.18 39.96
N THR A 142 -13.58 7.27 40.83
CA THR A 142 -12.82 6.07 41.21
C THR A 142 -12.88 4.96 40.17
N THR A 143 -13.61 5.18 39.06
CA THR A 143 -13.81 4.19 38.01
C THR A 143 -12.95 4.54 36.80
N THR A 144 -12.00 3.66 36.48
CA THR A 144 -11.22 3.78 35.25
C THR A 144 -12.15 3.71 34.03
N GLN A 145 -11.98 4.65 33.11
CA GLN A 145 -12.56 4.61 31.78
C GLN A 145 -11.44 4.40 30.75
N ILE A 146 -11.56 3.34 29.95
CA ILE A 146 -10.67 3.10 28.81
C ILE A 146 -11.42 3.52 27.55
N GLU A 147 -10.81 4.39 26.76
CA GLU A 147 -11.41 4.91 25.55
C GLU A 147 -10.42 4.83 24.40
N PHE A 148 -10.86 4.31 23.26
CA PHE A 148 -10.01 4.31 22.08
C PHE A 148 -10.81 4.53 20.82
N ARG A 149 -10.12 5.11 19.84
CA ARG A 149 -10.64 5.33 18.51
C ARG A 149 -10.28 4.14 17.62
N VAL A 150 -11.31 3.49 17.07
CA VAL A 150 -11.16 2.43 16.06
C VAL A 150 -11.36 3.04 14.69
N VAL A 151 -10.32 2.99 13.85
CA VAL A 151 -10.43 3.42 12.46
C VAL A 151 -10.66 2.22 11.57
N THR A 152 -11.64 2.32 10.67
CA THR A 152 -11.92 1.28 9.69
C THR A 152 -10.70 0.96 8.83
N SER A 153 -10.59 -0.26 8.30
CA SER A 153 -9.50 -0.68 7.40
C SER A 153 -9.33 0.16 6.13
N ALA A 154 -10.25 1.08 5.82
CA ALA A 154 -10.04 2.09 4.80
C ALA A 154 -8.85 3.03 5.12
N ILE A 155 -8.39 3.11 6.38
CA ILE A 155 -7.18 3.87 6.73
C ILE A 155 -5.95 3.35 5.98
N ASP A 156 -5.89 2.04 5.72
CA ASP A 156 -4.81 1.41 4.94
C ASP A 156 -4.72 1.97 3.52
N LEU A 157 -5.83 2.47 2.96
CA LEU A 157 -5.87 3.12 1.64
C LEU A 157 -5.54 4.61 1.69
N THR A 158 -5.53 5.21 2.88
CA THR A 158 -5.24 6.64 3.09
C THR A 158 -3.79 6.91 3.48
N TYR A 159 -3.06 5.90 3.95
CA TYR A 159 -1.61 6.02 4.05
C TYR A 159 -1.06 6.25 2.65
N ALA A 160 -0.49 7.43 2.42
CA ALA A 160 0.30 7.68 1.23
C ALA A 160 1.35 6.56 1.18
N ALA A 161 1.38 5.80 0.07
CA ALA A 161 2.44 4.84 -0.17
C ALA A 161 3.76 5.52 0.19
N GLU A 162 4.52 4.89 1.09
CA GLU A 162 5.70 5.49 1.70
C GLU A 162 6.53 6.21 0.63
N ARG A 163 6.90 7.46 0.92
CA ARG A 163 7.81 8.25 0.08
C ARG A 163 8.97 7.38 -0.36
N VAL A 164 9.22 7.36 -1.66
CA VAL A 164 10.40 6.74 -2.28
C VAL A 164 11.64 7.24 -1.53
N TRP A 165 12.21 6.40 -0.67
CA TRP A 165 13.52 6.65 -0.07
C TRP A 165 14.59 6.39 -1.11
N SER A 166 15.74 7.02 -0.94
CA SER A 166 16.95 6.68 -1.70
C SER A 166 17.20 5.17 -1.59
N ASN A 167 17.45 4.51 -2.73
CA ASN A 167 17.69 3.07 -2.83
C ASN A 167 18.69 2.55 -1.76
N GLU A 168 19.74 3.33 -1.47
CA GLU A 168 20.76 3.00 -0.45
C GLU A 168 20.22 2.81 0.97
N THR A 169 19.12 3.49 1.34
CA THR A 169 18.52 3.37 2.68
C THR A 169 17.61 2.14 2.78
N GLN A 170 16.98 1.75 1.67
CA GLN A 170 16.17 0.52 1.59
C GLN A 170 17.07 -0.73 1.59
N ILE A 171 18.14 -0.73 0.80
CA ILE A 171 19.15 -1.81 0.80
C ILE A 171 19.77 -1.99 2.19
N ARG A 172 20.02 -0.90 2.93
CA ARG A 172 20.59 -0.97 4.29
C ARG A 172 19.66 -1.62 5.32
N ARG A 173 18.33 -1.52 5.14
CA ARG A 173 17.34 -2.01 6.12
C ARG A 173 16.84 -3.41 5.83
N ALA A 174 16.78 -3.80 4.56
CA ALA A 174 16.32 -5.13 4.14
C ALA A 174 17.21 -5.64 2.98
N PRO A 175 18.46 -6.03 3.27
CA PRO A 175 19.42 -6.46 2.23
C PRO A 175 18.99 -7.73 1.50
N ASP A 176 18.07 -8.50 2.08
CA ASP A 176 17.44 -9.70 1.55
C ASP A 176 16.23 -9.42 0.63
N HIS A 177 15.59 -8.26 0.76
CA HIS A 177 14.48 -7.87 -0.13
C HIS A 177 14.93 -7.33 -1.50
N TYR A 178 16.19 -6.91 -1.62
CA TYR A 178 16.75 -6.34 -2.85
C TYR A 178 18.10 -7.00 -3.15
N THR A 179 18.10 -8.26 -3.60
CA THR A 179 19.31 -8.94 -4.10
C THR A 179 19.61 -8.60 -5.57
N GLY A 180 19.07 -7.49 -6.09
CA GLY A 180 19.23 -7.09 -7.48
C GLY A 180 20.32 -6.05 -7.67
N SER A 181 21.03 -6.11 -8.79
CA SER A 181 21.96 -5.05 -9.21
C SER A 181 21.24 -4.06 -10.13
N GLU A 182 21.42 -2.77 -9.87
CA GLU A 182 21.01 -1.70 -10.79
C GLU A 182 22.24 -1.22 -11.58
N THR A 183 22.11 -1.08 -12.90
CA THR A 183 23.16 -0.56 -13.77
C THR A 183 22.62 0.59 -14.62
N ASP A 184 23.32 1.72 -14.59
CA ASP A 184 23.06 2.87 -15.45
C ASP A 184 23.77 2.71 -16.79
N ILE A 185 22.99 2.83 -17.88
CA ILE A 185 23.43 2.68 -19.25
C ILE A 185 23.19 4.02 -19.96
N THR A 186 24.28 4.68 -20.32
CA THR A 186 24.30 6.00 -20.97
C THR A 186 24.73 5.92 -22.43
N THR A 187 24.96 4.72 -22.97
CA THR A 187 25.43 4.51 -24.34
C THR A 187 24.55 3.51 -25.10
N THR A 188 24.42 3.72 -26.41
CA THR A 188 23.71 2.80 -27.30
C THR A 188 24.51 1.52 -27.49
N GLY A 189 23.86 0.36 -27.38
CA GLY A 189 24.50 -0.93 -27.56
C GLY A 189 23.67 -2.11 -27.05
N ILE A 190 24.29 -3.30 -27.09
CA ILE A 190 23.70 -4.53 -26.57
C ILE A 190 24.16 -4.71 -25.12
N TYR A 191 23.21 -4.80 -24.20
CA TYR A 191 23.43 -5.12 -22.80
C TYR A 191 23.03 -6.57 -22.54
N THR A 192 24.01 -7.39 -22.15
CA THR A 192 23.79 -8.82 -21.87
C THR A 192 23.33 -8.97 -20.42
N LEU A 193 22.15 -9.56 -20.23
CA LEU A 193 21.61 -9.81 -18.90
C LEU A 193 22.39 -10.92 -18.20
N ALA A 194 22.51 -10.85 -16.87
CA ALA A 194 23.12 -11.92 -16.09
C ALA A 194 22.36 -13.26 -16.27
N SER A 195 23.10 -14.37 -16.19
CA SER A 195 22.50 -15.70 -16.25
C SER A 195 21.71 -16.01 -14.99
N GLY A 196 20.57 -16.69 -15.12
CA GLY A 196 19.75 -17.14 -13.97
C GLY A 196 18.82 -16.06 -13.40
N LEU A 197 18.65 -14.94 -14.09
CA LEU A 197 17.67 -13.93 -13.72
C LEU A 197 16.25 -14.46 -13.89
N SER A 198 15.39 -14.08 -12.95
CA SER A 198 13.96 -14.37 -13.02
C SER A 198 13.17 -13.15 -13.48
N LYS A 199 13.64 -11.94 -13.15
CA LYS A 199 12.95 -10.70 -13.47
C LYS A 199 13.91 -9.59 -13.83
N ILE A 200 13.43 -8.65 -14.63
CA ILE A 200 14.11 -7.38 -14.90
C ILE A 200 13.15 -6.21 -14.75
N SER A 201 13.65 -5.07 -14.27
CA SER A 201 12.99 -3.76 -14.31
C SER A 201 13.79 -2.80 -15.19
N ILE A 202 13.11 -1.83 -15.80
CA ILE A 202 13.74 -0.86 -16.67
C ILE A 202 13.15 0.51 -16.35
N GLU A 203 14.00 1.50 -16.12
CA GLU A 203 13.63 2.90 -16.07
C GLU A 203 14.37 3.62 -17.20
N MET A 204 13.69 4.43 -18.00
CA MET A 204 14.32 5.12 -19.11
C MET A 204 13.75 6.52 -19.31
N VAL A 205 14.60 7.42 -19.82
CA VAL A 205 14.28 8.83 -20.05
C VAL A 205 14.58 9.20 -21.50
N GLY A 206 13.60 9.76 -22.19
CA GLY A 206 13.80 10.42 -23.48
C GLY A 206 14.55 11.74 -23.30
N THR A 207 15.35 12.15 -24.27
CA THR A 207 16.10 13.42 -24.14
C THR A 207 15.17 14.63 -24.23
N GLY A 208 15.53 15.75 -23.58
CA GLY A 208 14.77 16.99 -23.66
C GLY A 208 14.87 17.67 -25.03
N GLY A 209 13.80 18.34 -25.46
CA GLY A 209 13.83 19.22 -26.62
C GLY A 209 14.60 20.51 -26.32
N THR A 210 15.20 21.11 -27.33
CA THR A 210 15.91 22.40 -27.14
C THR A 210 14.98 23.59 -27.31
N GLY A 211 15.42 24.78 -26.87
CA GLY A 211 14.81 26.05 -27.24
C GLY A 211 15.58 26.71 -28.40
N ALA A 212 14.87 27.28 -29.38
CA ALA A 212 15.49 28.02 -30.47
C ALA A 212 15.41 29.53 -30.21
N ASN A 213 16.45 30.26 -30.62
CA ASN A 213 16.56 31.71 -30.47
C ASN A 213 15.99 32.50 -31.67
N SER A 214 15.35 31.84 -32.63
CA SER A 214 14.84 32.47 -33.86
C SER A 214 13.55 31.78 -34.33
N SER A 215 12.89 32.34 -35.36
CA SER A 215 11.65 31.83 -35.96
C SER A 215 11.72 30.38 -36.49
N SER A 216 12.86 29.70 -36.38
CA SER A 216 12.99 28.28 -36.69
C SER A 216 12.55 27.43 -35.50
N GLN A 217 11.77 26.38 -35.77
CA GLN A 217 11.43 25.36 -34.78
C GLN A 217 12.70 24.77 -34.16
N ALA A 218 12.76 24.76 -32.83
CA ALA A 218 13.84 24.06 -32.17
C ALA A 218 13.73 22.56 -32.43
N PRO A 219 14.86 21.86 -32.56
CA PRO A 219 14.87 20.42 -32.69
C PRO A 219 14.32 19.76 -31.42
N SER A 220 13.47 18.76 -31.63
CA SER A 220 13.00 17.85 -30.57
C SER A 220 14.15 16.99 -30.06
N GLY A 221 14.01 16.50 -28.83
CA GLY A 221 14.83 15.45 -28.28
C GLY A 221 14.65 14.14 -29.05
N PHE A 222 15.64 13.26 -28.92
CA PHE A 222 15.62 11.90 -29.42
C PHE A 222 14.98 10.95 -28.41
N ASP A 223 14.30 9.95 -28.94
CA ASP A 223 13.71 8.85 -28.18
C ASP A 223 14.81 7.96 -27.59
N THR A 224 14.53 7.42 -26.41
CA THR A 224 15.28 6.31 -25.82
C THR A 224 14.47 5.03 -26.00
N ILE A 225 15.06 4.03 -26.64
CA ILE A 225 14.40 2.78 -27.02
C ILE A 225 15.13 1.61 -26.37
N VAL A 226 14.39 0.71 -25.74
CA VAL A 226 14.92 -0.55 -25.20
C VAL A 226 14.14 -1.71 -25.82
N ILE A 227 14.85 -2.68 -26.38
CA ILE A 227 14.26 -3.87 -26.99
C ILE A 227 14.79 -5.10 -26.25
N LEU A 228 13.90 -5.84 -25.58
CA LEU A 228 14.25 -7.16 -25.05
C LEU A 228 14.24 -8.17 -26.18
N LYS A 229 15.37 -8.87 -26.36
CA LYS A 229 15.54 -9.93 -27.35
C LYS A 229 15.93 -11.25 -26.69
N ASP A 230 15.52 -12.37 -27.27
CA ASP A 230 16.04 -13.71 -26.94
C ASP A 230 16.43 -14.45 -28.23
N GLY A 231 17.68 -14.88 -28.36
CA GLY A 231 18.17 -15.58 -29.55
C GLY A 231 17.98 -14.82 -30.87
N GLY A 232 17.86 -13.48 -30.82
CA GLY A 232 17.59 -12.60 -31.97
C GLY A 232 16.11 -12.26 -32.20
N ALA A 233 15.16 -12.94 -31.55
CA ALA A 233 13.75 -12.60 -31.61
C ALA A 233 13.43 -11.44 -30.67
N THR A 234 12.68 -10.44 -31.15
CA THR A 234 12.16 -9.36 -30.30
C THR A 234 11.01 -9.89 -29.44
N ILE A 235 11.17 -9.79 -28.13
CA ILE A 235 10.16 -10.16 -27.13
C ILE A 235 9.31 -8.95 -26.78
N ASN A 236 9.94 -7.80 -26.51
CA ASN A 236 9.24 -6.57 -26.17
C ASN A 236 10.03 -5.32 -26.59
N THR A 237 9.35 -4.19 -26.75
CA THR A 237 9.95 -2.90 -27.07
C THR A 237 9.30 -1.83 -26.21
N TRP A 238 10.15 -1.00 -25.61
CA TRP A 238 9.75 0.17 -24.83
C TRP A 238 10.43 1.40 -25.42
N THR A 239 9.70 2.51 -25.42
CA THR A 239 10.16 3.79 -25.96
C THR A 239 9.79 4.87 -24.97
N ALA A 240 10.77 5.66 -24.55
CA ALA A 240 10.55 6.95 -23.91
C ALA A 240 10.77 8.05 -24.95
N VAL A 241 9.70 8.78 -25.26
CA VAL A 241 9.69 9.78 -26.33
C VAL A 241 10.52 11.00 -25.95
N GLY A 242 11.30 11.51 -26.88
CA GLY A 242 12.04 12.76 -26.73
C GLY A 242 11.12 13.98 -26.61
N GLY A 243 11.52 14.97 -25.82
CA GLY A 243 10.74 16.19 -25.60
C GLY A 243 10.65 17.03 -26.87
N ILE A 244 9.51 17.67 -27.13
CA ILE A 244 9.34 18.53 -28.31
C ILE A 244 10.17 19.81 -28.14
N GLY A 245 10.84 20.27 -29.21
CA GLY A 245 11.58 21.53 -29.20
C GLY A 245 10.64 22.74 -29.08
N GLY A 246 11.01 23.72 -28.25
CA GLY A 246 10.22 24.93 -28.00
C GLY A 246 10.42 26.00 -29.08
N GLN A 247 9.39 26.81 -29.35
CA GLN A 247 9.53 28.02 -30.16
C GLN A 247 9.48 29.27 -29.29
N GLY A 248 10.59 30.01 -29.21
CA GLY A 248 10.69 31.27 -28.47
C GLY A 248 11.19 32.41 -29.35
N LEU A 249 10.65 33.61 -29.15
CA LEU A 249 11.19 34.86 -29.70
C LEU A 249 12.31 35.32 -28.76
N ALA A 250 13.57 35.11 -29.17
CA ALA A 250 14.81 35.29 -28.40
C ALA A 250 14.99 34.25 -27.27
N ALA A 251 16.21 34.05 -26.74
CA ALA A 251 16.56 32.98 -25.79
C ALA A 251 17.19 33.49 -24.47
N SER A 252 16.95 32.74 -23.38
CA SER A 252 17.90 32.58 -22.26
C SER A 252 18.46 31.15 -22.33
N ASN A 253 19.75 30.97 -21.99
CA ASN A 253 20.56 29.79 -22.34
C ASN A 253 20.30 28.50 -21.53
N GLU A 254 19.24 28.41 -20.72
CA GLU A 254 19.09 27.30 -19.77
C GLU A 254 17.63 26.81 -19.74
N GLY A 255 17.38 25.66 -20.35
CA GLY A 255 16.16 24.87 -20.15
C GLY A 255 16.42 23.85 -19.06
N GLU A 256 15.76 23.98 -17.91
CA GLU A 256 15.85 23.02 -16.82
C GLU A 256 15.02 21.76 -17.13
N ILE A 257 15.61 20.58 -16.89
CA ILE A 257 14.88 19.33 -16.75
C ILE A 257 14.46 19.22 -15.28
N SER A 258 13.19 19.46 -14.99
CA SER A 258 12.67 19.17 -13.66
C SER A 258 12.25 17.71 -13.57
N VAL A 259 13.02 16.89 -12.86
CA VAL A 259 12.66 15.50 -12.48
C VAL A 259 11.41 15.48 -11.57
N MET A 260 11.03 16.65 -11.04
CA MET A 260 9.86 16.86 -10.16
C MET A 260 8.78 17.73 -10.83
N GLY A 261 8.97 18.13 -12.08
CA GLY A 261 8.02 18.90 -12.86
C GLY A 261 6.97 17.97 -13.47
N GLN A 262 5.75 18.45 -13.62
CA GLN A 262 4.74 17.72 -14.36
C GLN A 262 5.30 17.45 -15.78
N PRO A 263 5.18 16.21 -16.31
CA PRO A 263 5.60 15.92 -17.68
C PRO A 263 5.03 16.98 -18.63
N GLY A 264 5.90 17.69 -19.33
CA GLY A 264 5.49 18.73 -20.28
C GLY A 264 5.51 20.18 -19.81
N THR A 265 6.16 20.55 -18.70
CA THR A 265 6.46 21.98 -18.43
C THR A 265 7.93 22.27 -18.72
N GLY A 266 8.23 22.69 -19.96
CA GLY A 266 9.51 23.36 -20.25
C GLY A 266 9.62 24.61 -19.37
N GLY A 267 10.80 24.87 -18.82
CA GLY A 267 11.03 26.05 -17.97
C GLY A 267 10.61 27.34 -18.69
N VAL A 268 9.74 28.13 -18.06
CA VAL A 268 9.38 29.46 -18.55
C VAL A 268 10.32 30.47 -17.88
N GLY A 269 11.35 30.86 -18.60
CA GLY A 269 12.23 31.95 -18.19
C GLY A 269 11.65 33.31 -18.60
N SER A 270 11.98 34.37 -17.86
CA SER A 270 11.72 35.77 -18.27
C SER A 270 13.00 36.58 -18.07
N LEU A 271 13.73 36.84 -19.15
CA LEU A 271 14.83 37.80 -19.18
C LEU A 271 14.39 39.07 -19.93
N LEU A 272 14.45 40.22 -19.26
CA LEU A 272 14.16 41.54 -19.86
C LEU A 272 12.73 41.73 -20.42
N GLY A 273 11.72 41.07 -19.84
CA GLY A 273 10.30 41.33 -20.16
C GLY A 273 9.73 40.57 -21.37
N GLY A 274 10.50 39.66 -21.97
CA GLY A 274 9.99 38.65 -22.89
C GLY A 274 9.63 37.35 -22.17
N VAL A 275 8.58 36.65 -22.61
CA VAL A 275 8.25 35.29 -22.16
C VAL A 275 9.02 34.31 -23.05
N PHE A 276 9.87 33.48 -22.44
CA PHE A 276 10.67 32.46 -23.14
C PHE A 276 10.06 31.09 -22.89
N GLN A 277 9.79 30.33 -23.96
CA GLN A 277 9.39 28.92 -23.85
C GLN A 277 10.60 28.02 -24.09
N GLY A 278 11.08 27.36 -23.03
CA GLY A 278 12.01 26.25 -23.17
C GLY A 278 11.38 25.06 -23.91
N GLY A 279 12.21 24.16 -24.45
CA GLY A 279 11.73 22.88 -24.96
C GLY A 279 11.14 22.01 -23.85
N PHE A 280 10.31 21.04 -24.23
CA PHE A 280 9.69 20.12 -23.29
C PHE A 280 10.72 19.09 -22.80
N ALA A 281 10.57 18.64 -21.55
CA ALA A 281 11.30 17.46 -21.06
C ALA A 281 10.87 16.21 -21.82
N GLY A 282 11.78 15.25 -21.98
CA GLY A 282 11.43 13.93 -22.52
C GLY A 282 10.58 13.11 -21.56
N GLU A 283 9.97 12.07 -22.09
CA GLU A 283 9.14 11.14 -21.33
C GLU A 283 9.98 10.31 -20.36
N TYR A 284 9.43 10.04 -19.18
CA TYR A 284 9.97 9.05 -18.25
C TYR A 284 9.12 7.79 -18.32
N VAL A 285 9.74 6.65 -18.62
CA VAL A 285 9.07 5.35 -18.69
C VAL A 285 9.65 4.41 -17.64
N LYS A 286 8.77 3.84 -16.82
CA LYS A 286 9.11 2.82 -15.82
C LYS A 286 8.39 1.52 -16.13
N VAL A 287 9.16 0.48 -16.35
CA VAL A 287 8.69 -0.89 -16.61
C VAL A 287 8.72 -1.66 -15.28
N ILE A 288 7.52 -2.06 -14.83
CA ILE A 288 7.34 -2.96 -13.67
C ILE A 288 8.11 -4.27 -13.94
N PRO A 289 8.70 -4.91 -12.91
CA PRO A 289 9.44 -6.15 -13.10
C PRO A 289 8.72 -7.18 -13.98
N ILE A 290 9.32 -7.50 -15.12
CA ILE A 290 8.81 -8.52 -16.05
C ILE A 290 9.55 -9.83 -15.82
N ASP A 291 8.85 -10.95 -16.01
CA ASP A 291 9.44 -12.29 -15.91
C ASP A 291 10.28 -12.61 -17.15
N VAL A 292 11.53 -13.01 -16.92
CA VAL A 292 12.50 -13.43 -17.97
C VAL A 292 13.02 -14.85 -17.73
N SER A 293 12.49 -15.57 -16.75
CA SER A 293 12.98 -16.89 -16.33
C SER A 293 12.91 -17.98 -17.41
N GLY A 294 12.07 -17.79 -18.43
CA GLY A 294 11.94 -18.71 -19.57
C GLY A 294 12.81 -18.37 -20.78
N LEU A 295 13.58 -17.28 -20.74
CA LEU A 295 14.41 -16.85 -21.86
C LEU A 295 15.78 -17.54 -21.82
N THR A 296 16.30 -17.91 -22.98
CA THR A 296 17.51 -18.73 -23.10
C THR A 296 18.81 -17.94 -23.18
N ALA A 297 18.79 -16.81 -23.88
CA ALA A 297 19.91 -15.88 -24.02
C ALA A 297 19.35 -14.45 -24.13
N PRO A 298 18.72 -13.93 -23.07
CA PRO A 298 18.06 -12.65 -23.14
C PRO A 298 19.08 -11.49 -23.14
N VAL A 299 18.87 -10.53 -24.03
CA VAL A 299 19.68 -9.30 -24.13
C VAL A 299 18.77 -8.09 -24.28
N LEU A 300 19.25 -6.92 -23.85
CA LEU A 300 18.62 -5.65 -24.13
C LEU A 300 19.39 -4.96 -25.26
N ASP A 301 18.72 -4.69 -26.37
CA ASP A 301 19.22 -3.82 -27.43
C ASP A 301 18.74 -2.40 -27.15
N ILE A 302 19.66 -1.54 -26.74
CA ILE A 302 19.38 -0.23 -26.16
C ILE A 302 19.86 0.85 -27.12
N THR A 303 18.95 1.72 -27.53
CA THR A 303 19.26 2.98 -28.22
C THR A 303 18.99 4.13 -27.27
N VAL A 304 20.05 4.77 -26.79
CA VAL A 304 19.95 5.95 -25.92
C VAL A 304 19.80 7.18 -26.80
N GLY A 305 18.78 8.00 -26.53
CA GLY A 305 18.61 9.28 -27.21
C GLY A 305 19.87 10.14 -27.05
N ALA A 306 20.46 10.58 -28.16
CA ALA A 306 21.67 11.41 -28.13
C ALA A 306 21.36 12.81 -27.58
N PRO A 307 22.28 13.46 -26.86
CA PRO A 307 22.10 14.86 -26.50
C PRO A 307 22.11 15.72 -27.77
N PHE A 308 21.18 16.66 -27.88
CA PHE A 308 21.18 17.62 -29.00
C PHE A 308 22.36 18.62 -28.91
N TYR A 309 22.97 18.81 -27.73
CA TYR A 309 24.00 19.84 -27.52
C TYR A 309 25.16 19.38 -26.65
N THR A 310 26.38 19.36 -27.21
CA THR A 310 27.65 19.05 -26.50
C THR A 310 28.41 20.32 -26.07
N GLY A 311 27.72 21.45 -25.91
CA GLY A 311 28.33 22.69 -25.47
C GLY A 311 28.82 22.66 -24.02
N PRO A 312 29.53 23.69 -23.56
CA PRO A 312 30.16 23.75 -22.23
C PRO A 312 29.17 23.66 -21.05
N TYR A 313 27.87 23.75 -21.33
CA TYR A 313 26.80 23.69 -20.33
C TYR A 313 26.19 22.31 -20.14
N GLY A 314 26.66 21.28 -20.86
CA GLY A 314 26.22 19.89 -20.70
C GLY A 314 24.76 19.66 -21.10
N GLY A 315 24.53 19.05 -22.26
CA GLY A 315 23.23 18.43 -22.53
C GLY A 315 22.99 17.28 -21.56
N TRP A 316 21.73 17.06 -21.18
CA TRP A 316 21.35 15.86 -20.45
C TRP A 316 21.19 14.72 -21.46
N ASP A 317 22.01 13.69 -21.31
CA ASP A 317 21.94 12.47 -22.10
C ASP A 317 20.68 11.68 -21.75
N GLY A 318 20.18 10.89 -22.70
CA GLY A 318 19.23 9.84 -22.37
C GLY A 318 19.84 8.89 -21.34
N LEU A 319 19.02 8.35 -20.46
CA LEU A 319 19.45 7.40 -19.44
C LEU A 319 18.55 6.18 -19.48
N VAL A 320 19.14 4.99 -19.40
CA VAL A 320 18.45 3.74 -19.11
C VAL A 320 19.05 3.14 -17.85
N ARG A 321 18.23 2.88 -16.84
CA ARG A 321 18.59 2.12 -15.64
C ARG A 321 17.95 0.75 -15.72
N VAL A 322 18.77 -0.30 -15.60
CA VAL A 322 18.31 -1.69 -15.63
C VAL A 322 18.47 -2.29 -14.24
N GLY A 323 17.39 -2.81 -13.67
CA GLY A 323 17.40 -3.59 -12.44
C GLY A 323 17.30 -5.08 -12.76
N GLU A 324 18.26 -5.87 -12.29
CA GLU A 324 18.30 -7.32 -12.50
C GLU A 324 17.97 -8.06 -11.21
N TYR A 325 17.02 -9.00 -11.23
CA TYR A 325 16.61 -9.73 -10.03
C TYR A 325 16.67 -11.26 -10.22
N THR A 326 17.49 -11.90 -9.40
CA THR A 326 17.45 -13.35 -9.20
C THR A 326 16.29 -13.67 -8.27
N ALA A 327 15.52 -14.71 -8.57
CA ALA A 327 14.54 -15.21 -7.63
C ALA A 327 15.31 -15.74 -6.40
N VAL A 328 15.28 -14.99 -5.31
CA VAL A 328 15.57 -15.59 -4.01
C VAL A 328 14.47 -16.62 -3.81
N ALA A 329 14.83 -17.89 -3.66
CA ALA A 329 13.88 -18.93 -3.26
C ALA A 329 13.10 -18.33 -2.10
N ALA A 330 11.80 -18.10 -2.31
CA ALA A 330 10.98 -17.44 -1.30
C ALA A 330 11.28 -18.17 0.01
N PRO A 331 11.74 -17.50 1.08
CA PRO A 331 11.86 -18.16 2.35
C PRO A 331 10.50 -18.82 2.60
N ASP A 332 10.48 -20.11 2.93
CA ASP A 332 9.28 -20.97 3.08
C ASP A 332 8.25 -20.44 4.10
N LYS A 333 8.43 -19.22 4.59
CA LYS A 333 7.68 -18.56 5.65
C LYS A 333 7.27 -17.14 5.25
N PHE A 334 6.56 -16.98 4.13
CA PHE A 334 5.66 -15.83 4.00
C PHE A 334 4.31 -16.25 3.43
N PHE A 335 3.28 -15.75 4.10
CA PHE A 335 1.86 -16.08 3.95
C PHE A 335 1.40 -16.08 2.48
N LYS A 336 1.07 -17.27 1.97
CA LYS A 336 0.23 -17.42 0.78
C LYS A 336 -1.18 -16.94 1.11
N HIS A 337 -1.49 -15.67 0.85
CA HIS A 337 -2.88 -15.29 0.56
C HIS A 337 -3.24 -15.83 -0.82
N THR A 338 -3.59 -17.12 -0.87
CA THR A 338 -4.23 -17.69 -2.05
C THR A 338 -5.70 -17.30 -1.99
N ALA A 339 -6.13 -16.39 -2.85
CA ALA A 339 -7.55 -16.24 -3.14
C ALA A 339 -8.00 -17.50 -3.88
N VAL A 340 -8.49 -18.51 -3.15
CA VAL A 340 -9.13 -19.69 -3.74
C VAL A 340 -10.60 -19.37 -3.92
N ALA A 341 -11.01 -19.11 -5.16
CA ALA A 341 -12.39 -19.23 -5.56
C ALA A 341 -12.76 -20.74 -5.51
N GLY A 342 -13.69 -21.11 -4.64
CA GLY A 342 -14.19 -22.49 -4.53
C GLY A 342 -13.65 -23.21 -3.30
N GLY A 343 -14.50 -23.39 -2.30
CA GLY A 343 -14.13 -23.89 -0.99
C GLY A 343 -13.67 -25.34 -0.97
N VAL A 344 -12.46 -25.56 -0.42
CA VAL A 344 -12.11 -26.66 0.49
C VAL A 344 -11.02 -26.11 1.42
N ARG A 345 -11.21 -26.22 2.74
CA ARG A 345 -10.24 -25.75 3.75
C ARG A 345 -9.09 -26.78 3.90
N PRO A 346 -7.81 -26.36 4.03
CA PRO A 346 -6.76 -27.28 4.44
C PRO A 346 -6.81 -27.53 5.95
N GLU A 347 -6.69 -28.81 6.33
CA GLU A 347 -6.47 -29.26 7.70
C GLU A 347 -5.07 -28.87 8.17
N TRP A 348 -4.99 -28.38 9.41
CA TRP A 348 -3.73 -28.17 10.13
C TRP A 348 -3.29 -29.48 10.81
N LYS A 349 -2.02 -29.86 10.68
CA LYS A 349 -1.37 -30.83 11.55
C LYS A 349 -0.35 -30.13 12.45
N PRO A 350 -0.17 -30.61 13.69
CA PRO A 350 0.50 -29.89 14.78
C PRO A 350 1.97 -29.59 14.52
#